data_AF-A0A383ETP0-F1
#
_entry.id   AF-A0A383ETP0-F1
#
_cell.length_a   1.000
_cell.length_b   1.000
_cell.length_c   1.000
_cell.angle_alpha   90.00
_cell.angle_beta   90.00
_cell.angle_gamma   90.00
#
_symmetry.space_group_name_H-M   'P 1'
#
loop_
_entity.id
_entity.type
_entity.pdbx_description
1 polymer ?
#
loop_
_entity_poly.entity_id
_entity_poly.type
_entity_poly.pdbx_seq_one_letter_code
_entity_poly.pdbx_strand_id
1 'polypeptide(L)'
;MPDLHIDTNIHETINSGQVFLWENYENTWFVIDGHDIIMARQTPFEVLTFSKRAKKFFREDDNYEKILKNITKDKIVKKATKHYPGLRVTRQDPFQCCIS
;
A
#
# COMPACT_ATOMS: atom_id res chain seq x y z
N MET A 1 10.82 -19.89 12.77
CA MET A 1 9.79 -19.20 11.97
C MET A 1 10.32 -17.80 11.79
N PRO A 2 10.52 -17.27 10.58
CA PRO A 2 11.05 -15.92 10.47
C PRO A 2 9.95 -14.93 10.85
N ASP A 3 10.34 -13.95 11.66
CA ASP A 3 9.50 -12.93 12.29
C ASP A 3 8.49 -12.29 11.34
N LEU A 4 7.25 -12.22 11.78
CA LEU A 4 6.12 -11.60 11.09
C LEU A 4 6.18 -10.07 11.23
N HIS A 5 7.33 -9.44 11.00
CA HIS A 5 7.41 -7.99 10.83
C HIS A 5 6.87 -7.68 9.42
N ILE A 6 5.54 -7.61 9.29
CA ILE A 6 4.92 -7.43 7.97
C ILE A 6 5.00 -5.97 7.59
N ASP A 7 6.10 -5.65 6.93
CA ASP A 7 6.30 -4.36 6.32
C ASP A 7 5.31 -4.17 5.14
N THR A 8 4.98 -2.92 4.85
CA THR A 8 4.21 -2.58 3.64
C THR A 8 5.08 -2.88 2.43
N ASN A 9 4.55 -3.60 1.43
CA ASN A 9 5.23 -3.75 0.13
C ASN A 9 4.64 -2.76 -0.88
N ILE A 10 5.40 -1.71 -1.19
CA ILE A 10 4.96 -0.63 -2.08
C ILE A 10 4.73 -1.13 -3.50
N HIS A 11 5.63 -1.95 -4.03
CA HIS A 11 5.54 -2.46 -5.40
C HIS A 11 4.28 -3.33 -5.58
N GLU A 12 4.05 -4.29 -4.67
CA GLU A 12 2.85 -5.13 -4.69
C GLU A 12 1.58 -4.29 -4.53
N THR A 13 1.62 -3.29 -3.65
CA THR A 13 0.46 -2.42 -3.38
C THR A 13 0.09 -1.57 -4.59
N ILE A 14 1.04 -0.88 -5.21
CA ILE A 14 0.78 -0.03 -6.37
C ILE A 14 0.36 -0.88 -7.59
N ASN A 15 1.00 -2.04 -7.81
CA ASN A 15 0.72 -2.91 -8.97
C ASN A 15 -0.48 -3.87 -8.78
N SER A 16 -1.20 -3.79 -7.66
CA SER A 16 -2.37 -4.65 -7.39
C SER A 16 -3.61 -4.30 -8.22
N GLY A 17 -3.56 -3.24 -9.03
CA GLY A 17 -4.70 -2.75 -9.81
C GLY A 17 -5.65 -1.83 -9.03
N GLN A 18 -5.28 -1.43 -7.81
CA GLN A 18 -6.08 -0.47 -7.03
C GLN A 18 -5.73 1.00 -7.34
N VAL A 19 -4.54 1.29 -7.88
CA VAL A 19 -4.06 2.64 -8.22
C VAL A 19 -3.64 2.65 -9.69
N PHE A 20 -4.00 3.70 -10.43
CA PHE A 20 -3.78 3.77 -11.88
C PHE A 20 -2.85 4.90 -12.32
N LEU A 21 -2.76 5.98 -11.54
CA LEU A 21 -1.92 7.13 -11.87
C LEU A 21 -0.63 7.09 -11.05
N TRP A 22 0.37 6.40 -11.58
CA TRP A 22 1.68 6.32 -10.95
C TRP A 22 2.78 6.20 -12.00
N GLU A 23 4.00 6.60 -11.61
CA GLU A 23 5.22 6.37 -12.36
C GLU A 23 6.33 5.89 -11.42
N ASN A 24 7.25 5.06 -11.91
CA ASN A 24 8.39 4.58 -11.14
C ASN A 24 9.73 5.02 -11.74
N TYR A 25 10.56 5.65 -10.91
CA TYR A 25 11.94 5.99 -11.24
C TYR A 25 12.88 5.33 -10.23
N GLU A 26 13.60 4.29 -10.67
CA GLU A 26 14.66 3.64 -9.88
C GLU A 26 14.23 3.33 -8.42
N ASN A 27 13.11 2.62 -8.26
CA ASN A 27 12.50 2.26 -6.96
C ASN A 27 11.88 3.41 -6.16
N THR A 28 11.70 4.57 -6.79
CA THR A 28 10.96 5.70 -6.23
C THR A 28 9.64 5.83 -6.98
N TRP A 29 8.55 5.65 -6.28
CA TRP A 29 7.20 5.70 -6.84
C TRP A 29 6.61 7.09 -6.65
N PHE A 30 6.02 7.63 -7.70
CA PHE A 30 5.24 8.86 -7.65
C PHE A 30 3.81 8.51 -8.01
N VAL A 31 2.88 8.77 -7.09
CA VAL A 31 1.45 8.50 -7.25
C VAL A 31 0.69 9.81 -7.27
N ILE A 32 -0.17 10.00 -8.25
CA ILE A 32 -1.13 11.12 -8.28
C ILE A 32 -2.37 10.70 -7.51
N ASP A 33 -2.76 11.49 -6.53
CA ASP A 33 -3.88 11.18 -5.64
C ASP A 33 -4.70 12.43 -5.31
N GLY A 34 -5.70 12.68 -6.17
CA GLY A 34 -6.48 13.91 -6.20
C GLY A 34 -5.61 15.10 -6.63
N HIS A 35 -5.49 16.10 -5.77
CA HIS A 35 -4.65 17.28 -5.99
C HIS A 35 -3.26 17.16 -5.36
N ASP A 36 -2.85 15.96 -4.92
CA ASP A 36 -1.57 15.73 -4.26
C ASP A 36 -0.71 14.73 -5.03
N ILE A 37 0.60 14.79 -4.78
CA ILE A 37 1.59 13.83 -5.26
C ILE A 37 2.17 13.13 -4.05
N ILE A 38 2.16 11.80 -4.09
CA ILE A 38 2.76 10.95 -3.06
C ILE A 38 4.04 10.38 -3.65
N MET A 39 5.17 10.64 -3.02
CA MET A 39 6.42 9.93 -3.26
C MET A 39 6.55 8.80 -2.25
N ALA A 40 6.91 7.61 -2.71
CA ALA A 40 7.13 6.45 -1.86
C ALA A 40 8.38 5.65 -2.25
N ARG A 41 9.16 5.24 -1.24
CA ARG A 41 10.34 4.37 -1.38
C ARG A 41 10.29 3.27 -0.32
N GLN A 42 10.73 2.07 -0.69
CA GLN A 42 10.68 0.89 0.18
C GLN A 42 11.84 0.83 1.17
N THR A 43 13.04 1.22 0.75
CA THR A 43 14.27 1.07 1.54
C THR A 43 15.13 2.35 1.44
N PRO A 44 15.20 3.18 2.51
CA PRO A 44 14.37 3.09 3.72
C PRO A 44 12.88 3.29 3.38
N PHE A 45 11.99 2.76 4.23
CA PHE A 45 10.55 2.96 4.06
C PHE A 45 10.22 4.44 4.29
N GLU A 46 9.81 5.11 3.23
CA GLU A 46 9.53 6.54 3.23
C GLU A 46 8.31 6.83 2.37
N VAL A 47 7.41 7.66 2.90
CA VAL A 47 6.22 8.14 2.20
C VAL A 47 6.10 9.63 2.47
N LEU A 48 6.12 10.45 1.41
CA LEU A 48 6.03 11.90 1.48
C LEU A 48 4.89 12.41 0.60
N THR A 49 4.14 13.38 1.10
CA THR A 49 3.16 14.14 0.32
C THR A 49 3.70 15.52 -0.04
N PHE A 50 3.47 15.95 -1.27
CA PHE A 50 3.97 17.23 -1.74
C PHE A 50 3.14 18.40 -1.20
N SER A 51 1.86 18.18 -0.90
CA SER A 51 1.03 19.15 -0.17
C SER A 51 1.44 19.36 1.29
N LYS A 52 2.40 18.56 1.81
CA LYS A 52 2.84 18.52 3.22
C LYS A 52 1.73 18.13 4.21
N ARG A 53 0.56 17.67 3.73
CA ARG A 53 -0.48 17.11 4.58
C ARG A 53 -0.12 15.67 4.90
N ALA A 54 -0.02 15.34 6.18
CA ALA A 54 0.23 13.97 6.60
C ALA A 54 -0.86 13.04 6.03
N LYS A 55 -0.46 12.10 5.17
CA LYS A 55 -1.37 11.13 4.56
C LYS A 55 -0.76 9.74 4.67
N LYS A 56 -1.48 8.87 5.37
CA LYS A 56 -1.12 7.46 5.51
C LYS A 56 -1.68 6.65 4.35
N PHE A 57 -1.16 6.91 3.16
CA PHE A 57 -1.70 6.39 1.90
C PHE A 57 -1.69 4.87 1.86
N PHE A 58 -0.62 4.25 2.35
CA PHE A 58 -0.46 2.79 2.39
C PHE A 58 -1.08 2.15 3.64
N ARG A 59 -1.82 2.92 4.45
CA ARG A 59 -2.46 2.45 5.70
C ARG A 59 -1.47 1.81 6.66
N GLU A 60 -0.30 2.41 6.78
CA GLU A 60 0.79 1.97 7.65
C GLU A 60 0.42 1.99 9.15
N ASP A 61 -0.69 2.64 9.52
CA ASP A 61 -1.22 2.68 10.89
C ASP A 61 -2.30 1.64 11.19
N ASP A 62 -2.69 0.82 10.21
CA ASP A 62 -3.59 -0.29 10.47
C ASP A 62 -2.88 -1.39 11.27
N ASN A 63 -3.61 -2.04 12.17
CA ASN A 63 -3.14 -3.28 12.80
C ASN A 63 -3.24 -4.44 11.79
N TYR A 64 -2.23 -4.54 10.93
CA TYR A 64 -2.22 -5.48 9.82
C TYR A 64 -2.11 -6.94 10.26
N GLU A 65 -1.41 -7.20 11.36
CA GLU A 65 -1.38 -8.53 11.97
C GLU A 65 -2.79 -9.00 12.36
N LYS A 66 -3.57 -8.11 12.99
CA LYS A 66 -4.98 -8.39 13.34
C LYS A 66 -5.83 -8.61 12.08
N ILE A 67 -5.60 -7.84 11.01
CA ILE A 67 -6.31 -8.02 9.74
C ILE A 67 -6.00 -9.41 9.16
N LEU A 68 -4.72 -9.74 8.98
CA LEU A 68 -4.28 -11.04 8.46
C LEU A 68 -4.79 -12.19 9.33
N LYS A 69 -4.69 -12.10 10.66
CA LYS A 69 -5.23 -13.12 11.57
C LYS A 69 -6.73 -13.37 11.36
N ASN A 70 -7.50 -12.35 11.02
CA ASN A 70 -8.93 -12.48 10.80
C ASN A 70 -9.29 -13.04 9.42
N ILE A 71 -8.63 -12.58 8.36
CA ILE A 71 -8.96 -13.01 6.99
C ILE A 71 -8.36 -14.38 6.63
N THR A 72 -7.25 -14.78 7.26
CA THR A 72 -6.59 -16.07 6.98
C THR A 72 -7.22 -17.28 7.69
N LYS A 73 -8.42 -17.11 8.27
CA LYS A 73 -9.26 -18.23 8.73
C LYS A 73 -9.72 -19.10 7.56
N ASP A 74 -9.94 -18.49 6.40
CA ASP A 74 -10.20 -19.21 5.15
C ASP A 74 -8.89 -19.73 4.52
N LYS A 75 -8.92 -20.96 3.99
CA LYS A 75 -7.72 -21.63 3.45
C LYS A 75 -7.25 -21.02 2.14
N ILE A 76 -8.17 -20.57 1.29
CA ILE A 76 -7.87 -19.95 -0.01
C ILE A 76 -7.25 -18.58 0.24
N VAL A 77 -7.88 -17.76 1.10
CA VAL A 77 -7.34 -16.46 1.51
C VAL A 77 -5.97 -16.61 2.16
N LYS A 78 -5.79 -17.58 3.08
CA LYS A 78 -4.48 -17.85 3.70
C LYS A 78 -3.40 -18.21 2.68
N LYS A 79 -3.75 -18.89 1.58
CA LYS A 79 -2.80 -19.17 0.51
C LYS A 79 -2.47 -17.89 -0.26
N ALA A 80 -3.47 -17.08 -0.62
CA ALA A 80 -3.28 -15.81 -1.30
C ALA A 80 -2.39 -14.83 -0.51
N THR A 81 -2.60 -14.69 0.80
CA THR A 81 -1.79 -13.81 1.66
C THR A 81 -0.34 -14.24 1.78
N LYS A 82 0.00 -15.50 1.47
CA LYS A 82 1.41 -15.95 1.43
C LYS A 82 2.13 -15.50 0.16
N HIS A 83 1.39 -15.27 -0.93
CA HIS A 83 1.97 -14.79 -2.19
C HIS A 83 2.27 -13.29 -2.14
N TYR A 84 1.45 -12.52 -1.43
CA TYR A 84 1.58 -11.06 -1.29
C TYR A 84 1.44 -10.63 0.18
N PRO A 85 2.43 -10.96 1.03
CA PRO A 85 2.33 -10.74 2.46
C PRO A 85 2.29 -9.25 2.82
N GLY A 86 2.90 -8.37 2.03
CA GLY A 86 2.98 -6.93 2.30
C GLY A 86 1.94 -6.07 1.58
N LEU A 87 1.05 -6.68 0.79
CA LEU A 87 0.00 -5.98 0.02
C LEU A 87 -0.95 -5.22 0.93
N ARG A 88 -1.11 -3.91 0.71
CA ARG A 88 -2.05 -3.07 1.46
C ARG A 88 -3.20 -2.58 0.60
N VAL A 89 -4.31 -2.24 1.25
CA VAL A 89 -5.33 -1.37 0.64
C VAL A 89 -4.89 0.08 0.83
N THR A 90 -5.11 0.92 -0.17
CA THR A 90 -4.70 2.33 -0.18
C THR A 90 -5.83 3.26 0.29
N ARG A 91 -5.47 4.42 0.85
CA ARG A 91 -6.41 5.52 1.17
C ARG A 91 -6.35 6.58 0.07
N GLN A 92 -7.03 6.28 -1.03
CA GLN A 92 -7.11 7.15 -2.21
C GLN A 92 -8.05 8.34 -1.99
N ASP A 93 -7.86 9.38 -2.79
CA ASP A 93 -8.84 10.45 -2.99
C ASP A 93 -10.18 9.85 -3.46
N PRO A 94 -11.29 10.10 -2.75
CA PRO A 94 -12.56 9.47 -3.08
C PRO A 94 -13.09 9.80 -4.48
N PHE A 95 -12.87 11.03 -4.96
CA PHE A 95 -13.37 11.44 -6.27
C PHE A 95 -12.57 10.76 -7.38
N GLN A 96 -11.24 10.80 -7.32
CA GLN A 96 -10.38 10.10 -8.27
C GLN A 96 -10.66 8.59 -8.27
N CYS A 97 -10.79 7.97 -7.09
CA CYS A 97 -11.09 6.55 -6.96
C CYS A 97 -12.45 6.17 -7.57
N CYS A 98 -13.43 7.07 -7.53
CA CYS A 98 -14.77 6.82 -8.04
C CYS A 98 -14.83 6.81 -9.58
N ILE A 99 -13.95 7.54 -10.25
CA ILE A 99 -13.97 7.74 -11.71
C ILE A 99 -12.91 6.93 -12.46
N SER A 100 -11.97 6.30 -11.75
CA SER A 100 -10.87 5.53 -12.34
C SER A 100 -11.29 4.11 -12.75
#